data_AF-A0A0N4ZAE5-F1
#
_entry.id   AF-A0A0N4ZAE5-F1
#
_cell.length_a   1.000
_cell.length_b   1.000
_cell.length_c   1.000
_cell.angle_alpha   90.00
_cell.angle_beta   90.00
_cell.angle_gamma   90.00
#
_symmetry.space_group_name_H-M   'P 1'
#
loop_
_entity.id
_entity.type
_entity.pdbx_description
1 polymer ?
#
loop_
_entity_poly.entity_id
_entity_poly.type
_entity_poly.pdbx_seq_one_letter_code
_entity_poly.pdbx_strand_id
1 'polypeptide(L)'
;TNKKPHVQNVDILMGNTKNEGSFFLWYYFNKTIDCHLNMTAQPMTGNCSVSENAFDTIVKNVSSLFKKDKSWESKVKSVYNDSKEDKIDSANKFLTDLLFDCGLKQFADNITENKANGSYVYDFRHRSNEKNTTWPQSFGTVHAALIEFLFGRPFRYPNHYKDNTTLKEEKEMSQKIMELYGKFAKDGKPADNWEPYKKNEGKVMILNSYFNVNSSSHSYNSSAYGGNCDWLINRFEQEVRTNKKSGKKA
;
A
#
# COMPACT_ATOMS: atom_id res chain seq x y z
N THR A 1 9.33 15.48 19.53
CA THR A 1 10.64 16.17 19.37
C THR A 1 10.74 16.71 17.95
N ASN A 2 10.83 18.03 17.75
CA ASN A 2 10.85 18.66 16.41
C ASN A 2 12.21 18.62 15.70
N LYS A 3 13.13 17.75 16.13
CA LYS A 3 14.41 17.59 15.43
C LYS A 3 14.16 16.65 14.26
N LYS A 4 14.34 17.15 13.02
CA LYS A 4 14.41 16.28 11.85
C LYS A 4 15.44 15.18 12.16
N PRO A 5 15.08 13.89 12.08
CA PRO A 5 16.06 12.83 12.28
C PRO A 5 17.18 13.03 11.27
N HIS A 6 18.42 13.03 11.76
CA HIS A 6 19.61 13.21 10.94
C HIS A 6 19.91 11.89 10.23
N VAL A 7 19.11 11.61 9.20
CA VAL A 7 19.26 10.44 8.35
C VAL A 7 20.16 10.85 7.20
N GLN A 8 21.47 10.63 7.36
CA GLN A 8 22.46 10.82 6.31
C GLN A 8 23.13 9.48 5.99
N ASN A 9 23.56 9.33 4.74
CA ASN A 9 24.34 8.17 4.27
C ASN A 9 23.67 6.80 4.50
N VAL A 10 22.35 6.71 4.32
CA VAL A 10 21.64 5.43 4.33
C VAL A 10 20.93 5.20 3.01
N ASP A 11 20.90 3.94 2.59
CA ASP A 11 20.07 3.48 1.49
C ASP A 11 18.71 3.05 2.00
N ILE A 12 17.66 3.34 1.24
CA ILE A 12 16.29 3.07 1.66
C ILE A 12 15.55 2.30 0.57
N LEU A 13 14.97 1.17 0.97
CA LEU A 13 13.99 0.43 0.18
C LEU A 13 12.64 0.53 0.90
N MET A 14 11.61 0.92 0.17
CA MET A 14 10.28 1.16 0.71
C MET A 14 9.21 0.87 -0.34
N GLY A 15 7.99 0.60 0.09
CA GLY A 15 6.90 0.39 -0.84
C GLY A 15 5.62 -0.04 -0.15
N ASN A 16 4.53 0.06 -0.90
CA ASN A 16 3.18 -0.35 -0.48
C ASN A 16 2.67 -1.47 -1.38
N THR A 17 1.51 -2.01 -1.06
CA THR A 17 0.75 -2.89 -1.92
C THR A 17 -0.28 -2.13 -2.75
N LYS A 18 -0.73 -2.70 -3.87
CA LYS A 18 -1.69 -2.04 -4.77
C LYS A 18 -3.03 -1.70 -4.09
N ASN A 19 -3.49 -2.58 -3.20
CA ASN A 19 -4.84 -2.52 -2.64
C ASN A 19 -4.79 -2.44 -1.10
N GLU A 20 -3.87 -1.65 -0.54
CA GLU A 20 -3.75 -1.44 0.91
C GLU A 20 -5.12 -1.22 1.60
N GLY A 21 -5.93 -0.32 1.03
CA GLY A 21 -7.20 0.11 1.59
C GLY A 21 -8.29 -0.96 1.67
N SER A 22 -8.19 -2.09 0.95
CA SER A 22 -9.26 -3.10 0.93
C SER A 22 -9.45 -3.78 2.27
N PHE A 23 -8.35 -4.12 2.95
CA PHE A 23 -8.39 -4.63 4.32
C PHE A 23 -8.99 -3.60 5.28
N PHE A 24 -8.57 -2.34 5.18
CA PHE A 24 -9.02 -1.27 6.09
C PHE A 24 -10.46 -0.84 5.86
N LEU A 25 -10.95 -0.95 4.62
CA LEU A 25 -12.36 -0.76 4.31
C LEU A 25 -13.21 -1.77 5.09
N TRP A 26 -12.87 -3.05 5.01
CA TRP A 26 -13.55 -4.07 5.81
C TRP A 26 -13.33 -3.86 7.32
N TYR A 27 -12.09 -3.67 7.76
CA TYR A 27 -11.76 -3.62 9.18
C TYR A 27 -12.45 -2.48 9.93
N TYR A 28 -12.50 -1.28 9.35
CA TYR A 28 -13.11 -0.11 9.99
C TYR A 28 -14.58 0.10 9.64
N PHE A 29 -15.03 -0.36 8.47
CA PHE A 29 -16.34 -0.01 7.93
C PHE A 29 -17.24 -1.20 7.61
N ASN A 30 -16.96 -2.42 8.09
CA ASN A 30 -17.83 -3.59 7.90
C ASN A 30 -19.28 -3.42 8.40
N LYS A 31 -19.55 -2.45 9.29
CA LYS A 31 -20.92 -2.09 9.73
C LYS A 31 -21.59 -1.03 8.86
N THR A 32 -20.83 -0.39 7.98
CA THR A 32 -21.28 0.69 7.08
C THR A 32 -21.45 0.19 5.65
N ILE A 33 -20.58 -0.70 5.20
CA ILE A 33 -20.63 -1.33 3.89
C ILE A 33 -21.42 -2.64 3.95
N ASP A 34 -21.93 -3.10 2.81
CA ASP A 34 -22.51 -4.43 2.70
C ASP A 34 -21.40 -5.44 2.45
N CYS A 35 -21.12 -6.34 3.40
CA CYS A 35 -19.95 -7.21 3.31
C CYS A 35 -20.20 -8.54 4.01
N HIS A 36 -20.20 -9.61 3.21
CA HIS A 36 -20.56 -10.95 3.62
C HIS A 36 -19.37 -11.88 3.36
N LEU A 37 -18.44 -11.93 4.32
CA LEU A 37 -17.25 -12.77 4.24
C LEU A 37 -17.43 -14.06 5.02
N ASN A 38 -17.04 -15.18 4.41
CA ASN A 38 -16.81 -16.43 5.14
C ASN A 38 -15.31 -16.53 5.46
N MET A 39 -14.94 -16.06 6.65
CA MET A 39 -13.55 -16.10 7.15
C MET A 39 -13.09 -17.51 7.57
N THR A 40 -14.01 -18.47 7.68
CA THR A 40 -13.68 -19.86 8.02
C THR A 40 -13.38 -20.72 6.80
N ALA A 41 -13.77 -20.26 5.61
CA ALA A 41 -13.42 -20.91 4.35
C ALA A 41 -11.92 -20.78 4.07
N GLN A 42 -11.36 -21.78 3.40
CA GLN A 42 -9.95 -21.83 3.01
C GLN A 42 -9.83 -22.11 1.50
N PRO A 43 -9.65 -21.10 0.64
CA PRO A 43 -9.48 -19.67 0.93
C PRO A 43 -10.75 -18.97 1.40
N MET A 44 -10.61 -17.77 1.99
CA MET A 44 -11.76 -16.96 2.40
C MET A 44 -12.62 -16.62 1.18
N THR A 45 -13.93 -16.73 1.34
CA THR A 45 -14.91 -16.45 0.29
C THR A 45 -15.87 -15.35 0.72
N GLY A 46 -16.72 -14.92 -0.22
CA GLY A 46 -17.66 -13.83 -0.03
C GLY A 46 -17.29 -12.58 -0.82
N ASN A 47 -18.11 -11.56 -0.67
CA ASN A 47 -18.01 -10.30 -1.40
C ASN A 47 -18.45 -9.15 -0.50
N CYS A 48 -18.02 -7.96 -0.90
CA CYS A 48 -18.45 -6.71 -0.27
C CYS A 48 -18.82 -5.74 -1.39
N SER A 49 -19.76 -4.85 -1.10
CA SER A 49 -20.20 -3.77 -1.97
C SER A 49 -20.36 -2.49 -1.15
N VAL A 50 -20.20 -1.35 -1.81
CA VAL A 50 -20.33 -0.03 -1.18
C VAL A 50 -21.35 0.78 -1.96
N SER A 51 -22.48 1.08 -1.33
CA SER A 51 -23.43 2.03 -1.89
C SER A 51 -22.89 3.47 -1.83
N GLU A 52 -23.46 4.37 -2.63
CA GLU A 52 -23.10 5.79 -2.58
C GLU A 52 -23.29 6.40 -1.18
N ASN A 53 -24.37 6.03 -0.48
CA ASN A 53 -24.60 6.49 0.90
C ASN A 53 -23.57 5.93 1.89
N ALA A 54 -23.13 4.69 1.70
CA ALA A 54 -22.05 4.09 2.51
C ALA A 54 -20.72 4.81 2.24
N PHE A 55 -20.39 5.09 0.98
CA PHE A 55 -19.20 5.87 0.61
C PHE A 55 -19.22 7.28 1.23
N ASP A 56 -20.36 7.97 1.14
CA ASP A 56 -20.57 9.27 1.76
C ASP A 56 -20.37 9.25 3.27
N THR A 57 -20.85 8.21 3.93
CA THR A 57 -20.66 7.99 5.37
C THR A 57 -19.20 7.76 5.71
N ILE A 58 -18.47 6.96 4.91
CA ILE A 58 -17.03 6.74 5.05
C ILE A 58 -16.27 8.07 4.95
N VAL A 59 -16.52 8.86 3.90
CA VAL A 59 -15.86 10.16 3.70
C VAL A 59 -16.14 11.11 4.86
N LYS A 60 -17.38 11.15 5.37
CA LYS A 60 -17.75 11.97 6.54
C LYS A 60 -17.04 11.52 7.81
N ASN A 61 -16.98 10.21 8.09
CA ASN A 61 -16.30 9.67 9.26
C ASN A 61 -14.80 9.96 9.22
N VAL A 62 -14.17 9.76 8.07
CA VAL A 62 -12.76 10.08 7.86
C VAL A 62 -12.52 11.58 7.99
N SER A 63 -13.34 12.42 7.36
CA SER A 63 -13.25 13.88 7.49
C SER A 63 -13.30 14.32 8.96
N SER A 64 -14.25 13.79 9.73
CA SER A 64 -14.37 14.08 11.17
C SER A 64 -13.11 13.68 11.94
N LEU A 65 -12.59 12.46 11.71
CA LEU A 65 -11.39 11.95 12.38
C LEU A 65 -10.15 12.79 12.06
N PHE A 66 -9.99 13.17 10.79
CA PHE A 66 -8.86 13.98 10.31
C PHE A 66 -9.10 15.49 10.48
N LYS A 67 -10.24 15.90 11.05
CA LYS A 67 -10.66 17.30 11.24
C LYS A 67 -10.60 18.10 9.94
N LYS A 68 -11.13 17.52 8.87
CA LYS A 68 -11.27 18.14 7.56
C LYS A 68 -12.61 18.88 7.48
N ASP A 69 -12.66 19.85 6.59
CA ASP A 69 -13.86 20.66 6.37
C ASP A 69 -14.76 20.07 5.26
N LYS A 70 -15.90 20.71 5.03
CA LYS A 70 -16.85 20.30 4.00
C LYS A 70 -16.31 20.43 2.58
N SER A 71 -15.37 21.34 2.34
CA SER A 71 -14.76 21.48 1.01
C SER A 71 -13.88 20.27 0.69
N TRP A 72 -13.16 19.75 1.68
CA TRP A 72 -12.37 18.53 1.56
C TRP A 72 -13.26 17.32 1.33
N GLU A 73 -14.37 17.17 2.07
CA GLU A 73 -15.35 16.10 1.86
C GLU A 73 -15.88 16.10 0.41
N SER A 74 -16.34 17.26 -0.07
CA SER A 74 -16.84 17.41 -1.44
C SER A 74 -15.78 17.08 -2.49
N LYS A 75 -14.51 17.47 -2.23
CA LYS A 75 -13.40 17.16 -3.15
C LYS A 75 -13.06 15.68 -3.17
N VAL A 76 -13.05 14.99 -2.03
CA VAL A 76 -12.88 13.52 -1.98
C VAL A 76 -13.97 12.83 -2.78
N LYS A 77 -15.23 13.20 -2.55
CA LYS A 77 -16.34 12.64 -3.32
C LYS A 77 -16.15 12.89 -4.82
N SER A 78 -15.83 14.12 -5.23
CA SER A 78 -15.63 14.41 -6.66
C SER A 78 -14.45 13.68 -7.31
N VAL A 79 -13.35 13.44 -6.59
CA VAL A 79 -12.13 12.88 -7.17
C VAL A 79 -12.15 11.35 -7.18
N TYR A 80 -12.72 10.72 -6.15
CA TYR A 80 -12.73 9.26 -6.03
C TYR A 80 -14.03 8.63 -6.54
N ASN A 81 -15.13 9.37 -6.64
CA ASN A 81 -16.38 8.83 -7.16
C ASN A 81 -16.24 8.51 -8.65
N ASP A 82 -16.34 7.24 -8.99
CA ASP A 82 -16.39 6.79 -10.38
C ASP A 82 -17.84 6.69 -10.87
N SER A 83 -18.03 6.29 -12.12
CA SER A 83 -19.35 6.11 -12.71
C SER A 83 -20.04 4.78 -12.33
N LYS A 84 -19.40 3.92 -11.54
CA LYS A 84 -19.96 2.61 -11.17
C LYS A 84 -20.99 2.76 -10.06
N GLU A 85 -21.99 1.89 -10.04
CA GLU A 85 -22.99 1.87 -8.96
C GLU A 85 -22.35 1.44 -7.63
N ASP A 86 -21.54 0.38 -7.66
CA ASP A 86 -20.74 -0.07 -6.53
C ASP A 86 -19.47 0.78 -6.37
N LYS A 87 -19.38 1.50 -5.25
CA LYS A 87 -18.29 2.40 -4.90
C LYS A 87 -17.13 1.71 -4.18
N ILE A 88 -17.05 0.37 -4.20
CA ILE A 88 -15.99 -0.36 -3.52
C ILE A 88 -14.58 0.03 -4.00
N ASP A 89 -14.39 0.20 -5.31
CA ASP A 89 -13.11 0.61 -5.88
C ASP A 89 -12.76 2.05 -5.45
N SER A 90 -13.74 2.96 -5.47
CA SER A 90 -13.61 4.33 -4.98
C SER A 90 -13.19 4.39 -3.51
N ALA A 91 -13.88 3.62 -2.65
CA ALA A 91 -13.60 3.55 -1.22
C ALA A 91 -12.21 2.96 -0.94
N ASN A 92 -11.87 1.86 -1.65
CA ASN A 92 -10.56 1.23 -1.55
C ASN A 92 -9.44 2.19 -1.96
N LYS A 93 -9.57 2.86 -3.12
CA LYS A 93 -8.57 3.80 -3.62
C LYS A 93 -8.40 5.01 -2.70
N PHE A 94 -9.50 5.54 -2.16
CA PHE A 94 -9.48 6.64 -1.19
C PHE A 94 -8.71 6.26 0.07
N LEU A 95 -8.98 5.08 0.65
CA LEU A 95 -8.29 4.62 1.84
C LEU A 95 -6.84 4.23 1.58
N THR A 96 -6.52 3.61 0.43
CA THR A 96 -5.13 3.36 -0.01
C THR A 96 -4.34 4.66 -0.09
N ASP A 97 -4.87 5.67 -0.76
CA ASP A 97 -4.19 6.97 -0.92
C ASP A 97 -3.97 7.65 0.43
N LEU A 98 -5.05 7.75 1.23
CA LEU A 98 -5.03 8.49 2.48
C LEU A 98 -4.12 7.85 3.55
N LEU A 99 -4.20 6.53 3.71
CA LEU A 99 -3.56 5.84 4.82
C LEU A 99 -2.13 5.37 4.48
N PHE A 100 -1.79 5.20 3.19
CA PHE A 100 -0.54 4.58 2.77
C PHE A 100 0.21 5.38 1.72
N ASP A 101 -0.34 5.51 0.50
CA ASP A 101 0.43 6.02 -0.64
C ASP A 101 0.88 7.47 -0.46
N CYS A 102 0.04 8.32 0.14
CA CYS A 102 0.44 9.69 0.40
C CYS A 102 1.50 9.82 1.50
N GLY A 103 1.47 8.97 2.52
CA GLY A 103 2.54 8.92 3.52
C GLY A 103 3.86 8.47 2.91
N LEU A 104 3.82 7.40 2.10
CA LEU A 104 5.00 6.88 1.40
C LEU A 104 5.58 7.92 0.44
N LYS A 105 4.75 8.58 -0.37
CA LYS A 105 5.21 9.65 -1.27
C LYS A 105 5.84 10.81 -0.51
N GLN A 106 5.20 11.30 0.56
CA GLN A 106 5.73 12.41 1.35
C GLN A 106 7.07 12.06 2.01
N PHE A 107 7.22 10.82 2.47
CA PHE A 107 8.46 10.32 3.03
C PHE A 107 9.56 10.21 1.95
N ALA A 108 9.24 9.60 0.80
CA ALA A 108 10.16 9.46 -0.32
C ALA A 108 10.63 10.83 -0.85
N ASP A 109 9.72 11.78 -1.04
CA ASP A 109 10.04 13.14 -1.50
C ASP A 109 10.87 13.95 -0.50
N ASN A 110 10.83 13.60 0.80
CA ASN A 110 11.61 14.27 1.84
C ASN A 110 13.02 13.70 1.98
N ILE A 111 13.16 12.40 1.79
CA ILE A 111 14.44 11.72 1.98
C ILE A 111 15.30 11.74 0.71
N THR A 112 14.74 12.21 -0.42
CA THR A 112 15.47 12.27 -1.69
C THR A 112 16.74 13.12 -1.67
N GLU A 113 16.85 14.06 -0.74
CA GLU A 113 17.99 14.99 -0.62
C GLU A 113 19.09 14.49 0.33
N ASN A 114 18.93 13.34 1.01
CA ASN A 114 19.89 12.83 2.01
C ASN A 114 20.29 11.37 1.72
N LYS A 115 21.23 11.10 0.80
CA LYS A 115 21.52 9.72 0.32
C LYS A 115 23.01 9.36 0.23
N ALA A 116 23.30 8.07 0.41
CA ALA A 116 24.56 7.42 0.00
C ALA A 116 24.49 6.90 -1.45
N ASN A 117 23.62 5.92 -1.74
CA ASN A 117 23.43 5.38 -3.11
C ASN A 117 22.03 5.68 -3.67
N GLY A 118 20.96 5.62 -2.86
CA GLY A 118 19.61 5.74 -3.42
C GLY A 118 18.46 5.58 -2.44
N SER A 119 17.26 5.91 -2.91
CA SER A 119 16.01 5.50 -2.27
C SER A 119 15.17 4.84 -3.34
N TYR A 120 14.67 3.64 -3.08
CA TYR A 120 13.95 2.80 -4.03
C TYR A 120 12.52 2.62 -3.53
N VAL A 121 11.56 2.90 -4.40
CA VAL A 121 10.14 2.87 -4.07
C VAL A 121 9.45 1.85 -4.97
N TYR A 122 8.68 0.93 -4.38
CA TYR A 122 7.89 -0.06 -5.10
C TYR A 122 6.40 -0.04 -4.77
N ASP A 123 5.62 -0.61 -5.69
CA ASP A 123 4.20 -0.92 -5.60
C ASP A 123 4.04 -2.42 -5.87
N PHE A 124 3.74 -3.16 -4.82
CA PHE A 124 3.62 -4.60 -4.84
C PHE A 124 2.22 -5.02 -5.34
N ARG A 125 2.19 -5.79 -6.42
CA ARG A 125 0.98 -6.16 -7.16
C ARG A 125 0.87 -7.67 -7.38
N HIS A 126 1.07 -8.44 -6.32
CA HIS A 126 0.88 -9.89 -6.34
C HIS A 126 0.02 -10.34 -5.16
N ARG A 127 -1.15 -10.90 -5.45
CA ARG A 127 -2.06 -11.41 -4.43
C ARG A 127 -1.64 -12.83 -4.03
N SER A 128 -1.56 -13.09 -2.72
CA SER A 128 -1.34 -14.44 -2.18
C SER A 128 -2.40 -15.43 -2.66
N ASN A 129 -1.98 -16.66 -2.89
CA ASN A 129 -2.86 -17.81 -3.14
C ASN A 129 -2.76 -18.89 -2.06
N GLU A 130 -2.28 -18.53 -0.88
CA GLU A 130 -2.20 -19.43 0.27
C GLU A 130 -3.57 -19.67 0.91
N LYS A 131 -3.98 -20.94 1.07
CA LYS A 131 -5.34 -21.34 1.48
C LYS A 131 -5.86 -20.70 2.76
N ASN A 132 -4.99 -20.42 3.73
CA ASN A 132 -5.43 -20.03 5.08
C ASN A 132 -5.51 -18.51 5.30
N THR A 133 -4.78 -17.71 4.52
CA THR A 133 -4.70 -16.25 4.72
C THR A 133 -5.16 -15.46 3.50
N THR A 134 -5.45 -16.14 2.40
CA THR A 134 -5.89 -15.50 1.17
C THR A 134 -7.28 -14.88 1.32
N TRP A 135 -7.35 -13.57 1.10
CA TRP A 135 -8.59 -12.79 0.99
C TRP A 135 -9.34 -13.07 -0.31
N PRO A 136 -10.67 -12.82 -0.36
CA PRO A 136 -11.43 -12.92 -1.60
C PRO A 136 -10.79 -12.10 -2.73
N GLN A 137 -11.02 -12.51 -3.97
CA GLN A 137 -10.38 -11.88 -5.14
C GLN A 137 -10.64 -10.36 -5.22
N SER A 138 -11.81 -9.91 -4.77
CA SER A 138 -12.20 -8.49 -4.74
C SER A 138 -11.31 -7.60 -3.87
N PHE A 139 -10.58 -8.18 -2.91
CA PHE A 139 -9.65 -7.43 -2.06
C PHE A 139 -8.32 -7.12 -2.76
N GLY A 140 -7.99 -7.84 -3.84
CA GLY A 140 -6.76 -7.65 -4.60
C GLY A 140 -5.49 -7.92 -3.78
N THR A 141 -4.47 -7.07 -3.95
CA THR A 141 -3.21 -7.17 -3.17
C THR A 141 -3.35 -6.41 -1.85
N VAL A 142 -3.82 -7.09 -0.82
CA VAL A 142 -4.11 -6.50 0.50
C VAL A 142 -2.86 -5.97 1.21
N HIS A 143 -3.09 -5.20 2.26
CA HIS A 143 -2.05 -4.80 3.21
C HIS A 143 -1.23 -6.00 3.72
N ALA A 144 0.07 -5.79 3.90
CA ALA A 144 1.04 -6.78 4.38
C ALA A 144 1.25 -8.01 3.48
N ALA A 145 0.64 -8.09 2.28
CA ALA A 145 0.77 -9.24 1.38
C ALA A 145 2.24 -9.60 1.03
N LEU A 146 3.12 -8.60 0.93
CA LEU A 146 4.55 -8.80 0.64
C LEU A 146 5.25 -9.69 1.67
N ILE A 147 4.84 -9.65 2.94
CA ILE A 147 5.51 -10.34 4.06
C ILE A 147 5.57 -11.84 3.80
N GLU A 148 4.52 -12.42 3.23
CA GLU A 148 4.47 -13.82 2.82
C GLU A 148 5.65 -14.20 1.94
N PHE A 149 5.89 -13.40 0.91
CA PHE A 149 6.90 -13.63 -0.12
C PHE A 149 8.30 -13.29 0.38
N LEU A 150 8.44 -12.24 1.17
CA LEU A 150 9.70 -11.82 1.77
C LEU A 150 10.30 -12.90 2.69
N PHE A 151 9.46 -13.61 3.45
CA PHE A 151 9.92 -14.61 4.42
C PHE A 151 9.85 -16.06 3.90
N GLY A 152 9.71 -16.26 2.59
CA GLY A 152 9.81 -17.59 2.01
C GLY A 152 8.64 -18.51 2.35
N ARG A 153 7.44 -17.98 2.61
CA ARG A 153 6.30 -18.77 3.09
C ARG A 153 5.91 -19.93 2.14
N PRO A 154 5.92 -19.77 0.80
CA PRO A 154 5.71 -20.89 -0.13
C PRO A 154 6.75 -22.02 -0.03
N PHE A 155 7.98 -21.70 0.41
CA PHE A 155 9.01 -22.70 0.65
C PHE A 155 8.84 -23.40 2.00
N ARG A 156 8.45 -22.66 3.04
CA ARG A 156 8.30 -23.16 4.40
C ARG A 156 7.04 -24.02 4.59
N TYR A 157 5.96 -23.68 3.89
CA TYR A 157 4.65 -24.34 4.05
C TYR A 157 4.02 -24.70 2.69
N PRO A 158 4.65 -25.58 1.90
CA PRO A 158 4.18 -25.90 0.55
C PRO A 158 2.78 -26.52 0.51
N ASN A 159 2.38 -27.21 1.58
CA ASN A 159 1.06 -27.82 1.75
C ASN A 159 -0.09 -26.79 1.88
N HIS A 160 0.23 -25.53 2.16
CA HIS A 160 -0.78 -24.47 2.27
C HIS A 160 -1.29 -23.97 0.91
N TYR A 161 -0.73 -24.46 -0.21
CA TYR A 161 -1.15 -24.06 -1.56
C TYR A 161 -1.96 -25.18 -2.21
N LYS A 162 -2.89 -24.82 -3.11
CA LYS A 162 -3.92 -25.74 -3.64
C LYS A 162 -3.33 -26.91 -4.43
N ASP A 163 -2.38 -26.60 -5.29
CA ASP A 163 -1.75 -27.55 -6.20
C ASP A 163 -0.31 -27.12 -6.49
N ASN A 164 0.43 -27.99 -7.20
CA ASN A 164 1.83 -27.75 -7.54
C ASN A 164 2.03 -26.56 -8.49
N THR A 165 1.02 -26.21 -9.29
CA THR A 165 1.09 -25.07 -10.22
C THR A 165 1.05 -23.77 -9.43
N THR A 166 0.03 -23.59 -8.58
CA THR A 166 -0.05 -22.44 -7.68
C THR A 166 1.17 -22.35 -6.78
N LEU A 167 1.61 -23.47 -6.19
CA LEU A 167 2.80 -23.48 -5.34
C LEU A 167 4.05 -23.00 -6.08
N LYS A 168 4.22 -23.40 -7.34
CA LYS A 168 5.36 -23.01 -8.16
C LYS A 168 5.35 -21.50 -8.42
N GLU A 169 4.21 -20.95 -8.83
CA GLU A 169 4.05 -19.50 -9.08
C GLU A 169 4.36 -18.67 -7.82
N GLU A 170 3.86 -19.11 -6.66
CA GLU A 170 4.08 -18.41 -5.39
C GLU A 170 5.55 -18.53 -4.93
N LYS A 171 6.19 -19.68 -5.15
CA LYS A 171 7.65 -19.84 -4.92
C LYS A 171 8.48 -18.93 -5.82
N GLU A 172 8.13 -18.82 -7.09
CA GLU A 172 8.81 -17.92 -8.03
C GLU A 172 8.68 -16.46 -7.58
N MET A 173 7.48 -16.03 -7.16
CA MET A 173 7.28 -14.69 -6.62
C MET A 173 8.08 -14.47 -5.33
N SER A 174 8.08 -15.44 -4.42
CA SER A 174 8.84 -15.38 -3.18
C SER A 174 10.34 -15.31 -3.42
N GLN A 175 10.87 -16.08 -4.37
CA GLN A 175 12.26 -16.01 -4.77
C GLN A 175 12.63 -14.61 -5.27
N LYS A 176 11.83 -14.02 -6.17
CA LYS A 176 12.06 -12.65 -6.69
C LYS A 176 12.12 -11.61 -5.58
N ILE A 177 11.22 -11.68 -4.59
CA ILE A 177 11.20 -10.73 -3.46
C ILE A 177 12.38 -10.96 -2.51
N MET A 178 12.71 -12.21 -2.19
CA MET A 178 13.86 -12.54 -1.36
C MET A 178 15.18 -12.10 -2.00
N GLU A 179 15.35 -12.33 -3.30
CA GLU A 179 16.52 -11.88 -4.07
C GLU A 179 16.62 -10.35 -4.08
N LEU A 180 15.50 -9.65 -4.29
CA LEU A 180 15.43 -8.18 -4.25
C LEU A 180 15.93 -7.64 -2.89
N TYR A 181 15.38 -8.15 -1.79
CA TYR A 181 15.76 -7.71 -0.44
C TYR A 181 17.19 -8.12 -0.08
N GLY A 182 17.62 -9.32 -0.50
CA GLY A 182 18.98 -9.80 -0.28
C GLY A 182 20.03 -8.95 -1.01
N LYS A 183 19.78 -8.59 -2.28
CA LYS A 183 20.65 -7.71 -3.06
C LYS A 183 20.69 -6.30 -2.47
N PHE A 184 19.54 -5.76 -2.05
CA PHE A 184 19.48 -4.48 -1.36
C PHE A 184 20.28 -4.48 -0.05
N ALA A 185 20.13 -5.51 0.79
CA ALA A 185 20.87 -5.62 2.05
C ALA A 185 22.39 -5.73 1.84
N LYS A 186 22.81 -6.38 0.76
CA LYS A 186 24.22 -6.57 0.43
C LYS A 186 24.86 -5.33 -0.20
N ASP A 187 24.19 -4.75 -1.19
CA ASP A 187 24.80 -3.80 -2.13
C ASP A 187 24.14 -2.40 -2.09
N GLY A 188 23.08 -2.20 -1.29
CA GLY A 188 22.29 -0.97 -1.29
C GLY A 188 21.41 -0.78 -2.54
N LYS A 189 21.46 -1.72 -3.50
CA LYS A 189 20.73 -1.67 -4.77
C LYS A 189 19.84 -2.92 -4.94
N PRO A 190 18.51 -2.77 -5.07
CA PRO A 190 17.58 -3.90 -5.03
C PRO A 190 17.50 -4.70 -6.35
N ALA A 191 17.84 -4.11 -7.50
CA ALA A 191 17.80 -4.77 -8.80
C ALA A 191 18.72 -4.07 -9.81
N ASP A 192 19.08 -4.78 -10.88
CA ASP A 192 19.81 -4.22 -12.00
C ASP A 192 18.91 -3.23 -12.76
N ASN A 193 19.49 -2.14 -13.26
CA ASN A 193 18.78 -1.09 -14.03
C ASN A 193 17.53 -0.49 -13.34
N TRP A 194 17.40 -0.65 -12.03
CA TRP A 194 16.43 0.09 -11.23
C TRP A 194 17.09 1.38 -10.76
N GLU A 195 16.60 2.49 -11.29
CA GLU A 195 17.05 3.83 -10.92
C GLU A 195 16.43 4.28 -9.58
N PRO A 196 17.19 4.98 -8.73
CA PRO A 196 16.65 5.58 -7.51
C PRO A 196 15.46 6.49 -7.80
N TYR A 197 14.49 6.50 -6.88
CA TYR A 197 13.35 7.40 -6.90
C TYR A 197 13.79 8.86 -6.96
N LYS A 198 13.17 9.60 -7.88
CA LYS A 198 13.33 11.03 -8.08
C LYS A 198 11.97 11.70 -7.97
N LYS A 199 11.91 12.73 -7.12
CA LYS A 199 10.69 13.49 -6.83
C LYS A 199 9.98 14.04 -8.06
N ASN A 200 10.73 14.49 -9.07
CA ASN A 200 10.18 15.06 -10.31
C ASN A 200 9.64 14.00 -11.29
N GLU A 201 10.12 12.76 -11.21
CA GLU A 201 9.65 11.67 -12.06
C GLU A 201 8.49 10.89 -11.41
N GLY A 202 8.49 10.78 -10.07
CA GLY A 202 7.42 10.10 -9.31
C GLY A 202 7.25 8.62 -9.64
N LYS A 203 8.19 8.01 -10.37
CA LYS A 203 8.10 6.62 -10.82
C LYS A 203 8.31 5.66 -9.67
N VAL A 204 7.36 4.73 -9.51
CA VAL A 204 7.41 3.66 -8.51
C VAL A 204 7.49 2.31 -9.22
N MET A 205 8.40 1.44 -8.80
CA MET A 205 8.61 0.13 -9.43
C MET A 205 7.42 -0.80 -9.19
N ILE A 206 6.89 -1.44 -10.23
CA ILE A 206 5.85 -2.46 -10.08
C ILE A 206 6.50 -3.82 -9.80
N LEU A 207 6.17 -4.41 -8.64
CA LEU A 207 6.57 -5.78 -8.31
C LEU A 207 5.39 -6.72 -8.51
N ASN A 208 5.41 -7.47 -9.62
CA ASN A 208 4.41 -8.48 -9.96
C ASN A 208 5.09 -9.74 -10.50
N SER A 209 4.32 -10.68 -11.04
CA SER A 209 4.83 -11.91 -11.64
C SER A 209 5.84 -11.69 -12.78
N TYR A 210 5.85 -10.53 -13.44
CA TYR A 210 6.79 -10.20 -14.52
C TYR A 210 8.08 -9.52 -14.03
N PHE A 211 8.15 -9.11 -12.76
CA PHE A 211 9.36 -8.51 -12.20
C PHE A 211 10.51 -9.53 -12.13
N ASN A 212 11.73 -9.08 -12.42
CA ASN A 212 12.94 -9.88 -12.27
C ASN A 212 14.12 -8.97 -11.87
N VAL A 213 14.86 -9.38 -10.84
CA VAL A 213 15.98 -8.61 -10.26
C VAL A 213 17.10 -8.32 -11.26
N ASN A 214 17.30 -9.19 -12.26
CA ASN A 214 18.38 -9.08 -13.24
C ASN A 214 17.88 -8.55 -14.61
N SER A 215 16.65 -8.04 -14.67
CA SER A 215 16.08 -7.52 -15.92
C SER A 215 16.76 -6.22 -16.36
N SER A 216 16.86 -6.03 -17.69
CA SER A 216 17.24 -4.75 -18.30
C SER A 216 16.08 -3.77 -18.43
N SER A 217 14.84 -4.25 -18.33
CA SER A 217 13.63 -3.44 -18.48
C SER A 217 12.64 -3.74 -17.37
N HIS A 218 12.03 -2.69 -16.85
CA HIS A 218 11.15 -2.74 -15.69
C HIS A 218 9.85 -1.97 -15.94
N SER A 219 8.78 -2.42 -15.32
CA SER A 219 7.49 -1.73 -15.34
C SER A 219 7.40 -0.75 -14.17
N TYR A 220 7.05 0.50 -14.47
CA TYR A 220 6.87 1.53 -13.45
C TYR A 220 5.43 2.03 -13.45
N ASN A 221 4.93 2.34 -12.26
CA ASN A 221 3.75 3.14 -12.08
C ASN A 221 4.15 4.62 -12.27
N SER A 222 3.88 5.17 -13.46
CA SER A 222 4.26 6.54 -13.84
C SER A 222 3.08 7.51 -13.87
N SER A 223 1.85 7.01 -13.94
CA SER A 223 0.63 7.82 -13.96
C SER A 223 -0.09 7.69 -12.63
N ALA A 224 -0.29 8.82 -11.96
CA ALA A 224 -1.15 8.98 -10.79
C ALA A 224 -0.66 8.41 -9.44
N TYR A 225 0.57 7.90 -9.29
CA TYR A 225 1.07 7.56 -7.95
C TYR A 225 1.18 8.82 -7.08
N GLY A 226 0.29 8.89 -6.10
CA GLY A 226 0.12 10.03 -5.21
C GLY A 226 -0.27 11.35 -5.87
N GLY A 227 -0.95 11.32 -7.03
CA GLY A 227 -1.46 12.53 -7.70
C GLY A 227 -2.48 13.32 -6.87
N ASN A 228 -3.11 12.68 -5.89
CA ASN A 228 -4.05 13.32 -4.97
C ASN A 228 -3.39 13.82 -3.67
N CYS A 229 -2.12 13.51 -3.44
CA CYS A 229 -1.54 13.62 -2.10
C CYS A 229 -1.33 15.05 -1.61
N ASP A 230 -1.09 16.00 -2.52
CA ASP A 230 -0.81 17.39 -2.15
C ASP A 230 -2.01 18.07 -1.48
N TRP A 231 -3.24 17.63 -1.77
CA TRP A 231 -4.46 18.17 -1.17
C TRP A 231 -5.15 17.20 -0.21
N LEU A 232 -4.94 15.88 -0.37
CA LEU A 232 -5.66 14.87 0.41
C LEU A 232 -5.23 14.87 1.88
N ILE A 233 -3.93 14.92 2.14
CA ILE A 233 -3.38 14.90 3.50
C ILE A 233 -2.17 15.82 3.58
N ASN A 234 -2.19 16.77 4.52
CA ASN A 234 -1.08 17.71 4.63
C ASN A 234 0.16 16.99 5.19
N ARG A 235 1.32 17.46 4.75
CA ARG A 235 2.62 16.94 5.16
C ARG A 235 2.76 16.95 6.69
N PHE A 236 3.00 15.79 7.30
CA PHE A 236 3.19 15.61 8.76
C PHE A 236 2.02 16.11 9.63
N GLU A 237 0.81 16.21 9.09
CA GLU A 237 -0.35 16.73 9.82
C GLU A 237 -0.66 15.93 11.10
N GLN A 238 -0.33 14.64 11.13
CA GLN A 238 -0.47 13.81 12.33
C GLN A 238 0.63 14.03 13.37
N GLU A 239 1.89 14.23 12.96
CA GLU A 239 3.04 14.43 13.87
C GLU A 239 3.00 15.81 14.56
N VAL A 240 2.47 16.83 13.88
CA VAL A 240 2.25 18.16 14.47
C VAL A 240 1.14 18.10 15.54
N ARG A 241 0.14 17.23 15.36
CA ARG A 241 -1.02 17.11 16.27
C ARG A 241 -0.71 16.28 17.52
N THR A 242 0.17 15.28 17.45
CA THR A 242 0.60 14.49 18.63
C THR A 242 1.41 15.30 19.64
N ASN A 243 2.18 16.30 19.19
CA ASN A 243 2.91 17.22 20.09
C ASN A 243 1.99 18.17 20.90
N LYS A 244 0.69 18.26 20.60
CA LYS A 244 -0.25 19.13 21.34
C LYS A 244 -0.87 18.51 22.61
N LYS A 245 -0.42 17.33 23.05
CA LYS A 245 -0.92 16.65 24.28
C LYS A 245 0.14 16.41 25.37
N SER A 246 1.15 17.27 25.48
CA SER A 246 1.95 17.38 26.72
C SER A 246 1.61 18.67 27.48
N GLY A 247 0.32 18.86 27.77
CA GLY A 247 -0.14 19.85 28.75
C GLY A 247 -0.35 19.15 30.09
N LYS A 248 0.52 19.46 31.06
CA LYS A 248 0.43 19.06 32.46
C LYS A 248 -1.03 19.13 32.96
N LYS A 249 -1.56 18.02 33.46
CA LYS A 249 -2.57 18.11 34.52
C LYS A 249 -1.80 18.44 35.81
N ALA A 250 -1.97 19.67 36.29
CA ALA A 250 -1.74 20.02 37.68
C ALA A 250 -2.86 19.40 38.53
#